data_AF-A0A1B1E5U2-F1
#
_entry.id   AF-A0A1B1E5U2-F1
#
_cell.length_a   1.000
_cell.length_b   1.000
_cell.length_c   1.000
_cell.angle_alpha   90.00
_cell.angle_beta   90.00
_cell.angle_gamma   90.00
#
_symmetry.space_group_name_H-M   'P 1'
#
loop_
_entity.id
_entity.type
_entity.pdbx_description
1 polymer ?
#
loop_
_entity_poly.entity_id
_entity_poly.type
_entity_poly.pdbx_seq_one_letter_code
_entity_poly.pdbx_strand_id
1 'polypeptide(L)'
;MDLLTSCTFTALILLIFTSCGAFYRHFVKADESTFLTAATFVLSLSTSFILVLFIPVDIYLVSNGDVEISNLEITQRLVSKFYHFIFWVLIFEAYILVPFSYFYVKNKRYYRNEFDDNIVPCENVIESFKKTIYFICLIVALSIIGLVYRPGHKLAMEKGKELEYISDLLDMKHTGESAILFLMGCVVLIGVSFWVTYTSYGIACLPLLFLQQKNIEHDKKEIETRFANLKEKEMVIKHKYRAPSEIRESDKYEILRIAKMQRALSRYNYKLQEIEKTSESWLSYVIGIVLTCRVITGLVFLTFSFAVYISLLASITDKYLNSVCAYKCGFVLEKINTIFNLLDSSLIFFSRFFPLDIFIIASLAIYIFCCSLYGIVNVGIRVFFIPLYKLKARRSSPETMLVLCFVIIHIILVLIMTLLTIAPNYITYGIQRIRINVRDRGKKKVVPSGGRAN
;
A
#
# COMPACT_ATOMS: atom_id res chain seq x y z
N MET A 1 1.84 -7.90 -31.91
CA MET A 1 0.87 -8.37 -30.91
C MET A 1 0.24 -9.60 -31.50
N ASP A 2 0.81 -10.76 -31.20
CA ASP A 2 0.03 -11.99 -31.32
C ASP A 2 -1.27 -11.72 -30.56
N LEU A 3 -2.42 -11.97 -31.19
CA LEU A 3 -3.74 -11.70 -30.61
C LEU A 3 -3.83 -12.18 -29.15
N LEU A 4 -3.12 -13.27 -28.85
CA LEU A 4 -2.95 -13.88 -27.54
C LEU A 4 -2.31 -12.94 -26.49
N THR A 5 -1.20 -12.27 -26.80
CA THR A 5 -0.51 -11.40 -25.82
C THR A 5 -1.33 -10.16 -25.51
N SER A 6 -1.94 -9.55 -26.53
CA SER A 6 -2.93 -8.49 -26.34
C SER A 6 -4.03 -8.91 -25.38
N CYS A 7 -4.65 -10.05 -25.68
CA CYS A 7 -5.78 -10.58 -24.93
C CYS A 7 -5.38 -10.81 -23.47
N THR A 8 -4.17 -11.34 -23.21
CA THR A 8 -3.67 -11.54 -21.84
C THR A 8 -3.49 -10.22 -21.08
N PHE A 9 -2.92 -9.17 -21.69
CA PHE A 9 -2.77 -7.88 -21.04
C PHE A 9 -4.12 -7.22 -20.76
N THR A 10 -5.05 -7.23 -21.73
CA THR A 10 -6.41 -6.71 -21.50
C THR A 10 -7.16 -7.50 -20.42
N ALA A 11 -7.02 -8.84 -20.40
CA ALA A 11 -7.64 -9.67 -19.38
C ALA A 11 -7.08 -9.37 -17.98
N LEU A 12 -5.77 -9.14 -17.87
CA LEU A 12 -5.10 -8.77 -16.62
C LEU A 12 -5.55 -7.40 -16.13
N ILE A 13 -5.65 -6.40 -17.01
CA ILE A 13 -6.17 -5.08 -16.66
C ILE A 13 -7.62 -5.19 -16.18
N LEU A 14 -8.48 -5.91 -16.91
CA LEU A 14 -9.87 -6.14 -16.50
C LEU A 14 -9.96 -6.86 -15.14
N LEU A 15 -9.07 -7.80 -14.86
CA LEU A 15 -8.97 -8.48 -13.57
C LEU A 15 -8.61 -7.51 -12.43
N ILE A 16 -7.70 -6.56 -12.67
CA ILE A 16 -7.37 -5.51 -11.69
C ILE A 16 -8.59 -4.62 -11.42
N PHE A 17 -9.26 -4.13 -12.46
CA PHE A 17 -10.44 -3.29 -12.30
C PHE A 17 -11.58 -4.01 -11.56
N THR A 18 -11.86 -5.26 -11.94
CA THR A 18 -12.91 -6.06 -11.30
C THR A 18 -12.57 -6.40 -9.85
N SER A 19 -11.31 -6.73 -9.53
CA SER A 19 -10.86 -6.98 -8.16
C SER A 19 -10.92 -5.72 -7.29
N CYS A 20 -10.51 -4.55 -7.81
CA CYS A 20 -10.66 -3.28 -7.12
C CYS A 20 -12.13 -2.92 -6.87
N GLY A 21 -13.02 -3.20 -7.83
CA GLY A 21 -14.46 -3.02 -7.69
C GLY A 21 -15.08 -3.95 -6.63
N ALA A 22 -14.67 -5.24 -6.62
CA ALA A 22 -15.08 -6.19 -5.61
C ALA A 22 -14.59 -5.78 -4.21
N PHE A 23 -13.35 -5.30 -4.11
CA PHE A 23 -12.78 -4.77 -2.88
C PHE A 23 -13.59 -3.58 -2.34
N TYR A 24 -13.89 -2.60 -3.18
CA TYR A 24 -14.72 -1.45 -2.80
C TYR A 24 -16.09 -1.89 -2.27
N ARG A 25 -16.78 -2.77 -3.00
CA ARG A 25 -18.10 -3.31 -2.61
C ARG A 25 -18.07 -4.09 -1.30
N HIS A 26 -16.95 -4.75 -0.98
CA HIS A 26 -16.82 -5.53 0.26
C HIS A 26 -16.77 -4.63 1.51
N PHE A 27 -16.13 -3.46 1.43
CA PHE A 27 -15.92 -2.58 2.58
C PHE A 27 -16.96 -1.46 2.69
N VAL A 28 -17.43 -0.92 1.56
CA VAL A 28 -18.33 0.22 1.54
C VAL A 28 -19.74 -0.14 2.00
N LYS A 29 -20.41 0.80 2.65
CA LYS A 29 -21.85 0.76 2.91
C LYS A 29 -22.60 1.11 1.61
N ALA A 30 -23.37 0.16 1.07
CA ALA A 30 -23.95 0.27 -0.27
C ALA A 30 -24.97 1.42 -0.41
N ASP A 31 -25.73 1.70 0.65
CA ASP A 31 -26.76 2.74 0.74
C ASP A 31 -26.20 4.17 0.66
N GLU A 32 -24.97 4.39 1.11
CA GLU A 32 -24.30 5.70 1.09
C GLU A 32 -23.39 5.87 -0.13
N SER A 33 -23.12 4.81 -0.88
CA SER A 33 -22.18 4.82 -1.99
C SER A 33 -22.70 5.64 -3.19
N THR A 34 -21.81 6.43 -3.80
CA THR A 34 -22.11 7.16 -5.04
C THR A 34 -21.29 6.61 -6.19
N PHE A 35 -21.75 6.81 -7.43
CA PHE A 35 -20.99 6.42 -8.61
C PHE A 35 -19.62 7.11 -8.64
N LEU A 36 -19.55 8.40 -8.31
CA LEU A 36 -18.31 9.17 -8.28
C LEU A 36 -17.27 8.56 -7.31
N THR A 37 -17.68 8.18 -6.11
CA THR A 37 -16.75 7.56 -5.13
C THR A 37 -16.30 6.17 -5.54
N ALA A 38 -17.21 5.38 -6.11
CA ALA A 38 -16.86 4.05 -6.62
C ALA A 38 -15.88 4.16 -7.79
N ALA A 39 -16.14 5.02 -8.76
CA ALA A 39 -15.28 5.25 -9.91
C ALA A 39 -13.90 5.78 -9.48
N THR A 40 -13.87 6.80 -8.62
CA THR A 40 -12.61 7.37 -8.09
C THR A 40 -11.78 6.30 -7.40
N PHE A 41 -12.38 5.52 -6.50
CA PHE A 41 -11.66 4.49 -5.76
C PHE A 41 -11.10 3.41 -6.70
N VAL A 42 -11.93 2.91 -7.62
CA VAL A 42 -11.55 1.85 -8.56
C VAL A 42 -10.47 2.33 -9.52
N LEU A 43 -10.63 3.53 -10.10
CA LEU A 43 -9.64 4.12 -11.01
C LEU A 43 -8.30 4.28 -10.29
N SER A 44 -8.26 4.99 -9.17
CA SER A 44 -7.01 5.29 -8.48
C SER A 44 -6.26 4.04 -8.00
N LEU A 45 -6.99 3.05 -7.47
CA LEU A 45 -6.36 1.79 -7.04
C LEU A 45 -5.87 0.98 -8.24
N SER A 46 -6.64 0.93 -9.33
CA SER A 46 -6.26 0.20 -10.55
C SER A 46 -5.04 0.84 -11.21
N THR A 47 -5.01 2.17 -11.36
CA THR A 47 -3.87 2.93 -11.88
C THR A 47 -2.60 2.62 -11.08
N SER A 48 -2.71 2.59 -9.75
CA SER A 48 -1.58 2.29 -8.86
C SER A 48 -1.02 0.88 -9.06
N PHE A 49 -1.87 -0.14 -9.20
CA PHE A 49 -1.42 -1.51 -9.47
C PHE A 49 -0.86 -1.69 -10.87
N ILE A 50 -1.44 -1.03 -11.88
CA ILE A 50 -0.94 -1.04 -13.26
C ILE A 50 0.50 -0.50 -13.28
N LEU A 51 0.78 0.60 -12.56
CA LEU A 51 2.13 1.16 -12.50
C LEU A 51 3.15 0.14 -11.94
N VAL A 52 2.82 -0.55 -10.86
CA VAL A 52 3.76 -1.53 -10.25
C VAL A 52 3.99 -2.73 -11.17
N LEU A 53 2.94 -3.21 -11.84
CA LEU A 53 3.04 -4.37 -12.75
C LEU A 53 3.73 -4.02 -14.07
N PHE A 54 3.80 -2.74 -14.42
CA PHE A 54 4.51 -2.28 -15.60
C PHE A 54 6.04 -2.29 -15.42
N ILE A 55 6.55 -2.28 -14.18
CA ILE A 55 8.00 -2.30 -13.89
C ILE A 55 8.74 -3.48 -14.55
N PRO A 56 8.33 -4.75 -14.35
CA PRO A 56 8.98 -5.87 -15.03
C PRO A 56 8.89 -5.79 -16.56
N VAL A 57 7.82 -5.21 -17.11
CA VAL A 57 7.66 -5.02 -18.56
C VAL A 57 8.71 -4.04 -19.08
N ASP A 58 8.93 -2.93 -18.37
CA ASP A 58 9.99 -1.96 -18.67
C ASP A 58 11.39 -2.61 -18.62
N ILE A 59 11.69 -3.35 -17.55
CA ILE A 59 12.97 -4.06 -17.40
C ILE A 59 13.20 -5.05 -18.55
N TYR A 60 12.15 -5.78 -18.95
CA TYR A 60 12.22 -6.70 -20.09
C TYR A 60 12.51 -5.97 -21.42
N LEU A 61 11.79 -4.87 -21.68
CA LEU A 61 11.99 -4.04 -22.88
C LEU A 61 13.41 -3.48 -22.93
N VAL A 62 13.88 -2.89 -21.83
CA VAL A 62 15.25 -2.36 -21.72
C VAL A 62 16.30 -3.47 -21.88
N SER A 63 16.05 -4.68 -21.38
CA SER A 63 17.01 -5.77 -21.45
C SER A 63 17.12 -6.44 -22.82
N ASN A 64 16.04 -6.52 -23.59
CA ASN A 64 16.01 -7.21 -24.89
C ASN A 64 16.04 -6.26 -26.10
N GLY A 65 16.00 -4.95 -25.86
CA GLY A 65 15.97 -3.92 -26.90
C GLY A 65 14.54 -3.61 -27.36
N ASP A 66 14.43 -2.77 -28.40
CA ASP A 66 13.13 -2.41 -28.97
C ASP A 66 12.43 -3.66 -29.53
N VAL A 67 11.28 -4.02 -28.96
CA VAL A 67 10.46 -5.12 -29.45
C VAL A 67 9.47 -4.55 -30.46
N GLU A 68 9.53 -4.99 -31.71
CA GLU A 68 8.51 -4.69 -32.71
C GLU A 68 7.21 -5.42 -32.38
N ILE A 69 6.35 -4.79 -31.59
CA ILE A 69 5.01 -5.32 -31.32
C ILE A 69 4.06 -4.80 -32.41
N SER A 70 3.96 -5.54 -33.52
CA SER A 70 2.99 -5.33 -34.62
C SER A 70 2.70 -3.86 -34.94
N ASN A 71 3.61 -3.22 -35.68
CA ASN A 71 3.50 -1.87 -36.22
C ASN A 71 3.56 -0.72 -35.19
N LEU A 72 3.73 -1.01 -33.90
CA LEU A 72 4.08 -0.01 -32.88
C LEU A 72 5.51 -0.30 -32.40
N GLU A 73 6.48 0.52 -32.83
CA GLU A 73 7.81 0.53 -32.23
C GLU A 73 7.66 1.05 -30.79
N ILE A 74 7.73 0.16 -29.79
CA ILE A 74 7.78 0.55 -28.39
C ILE A 74 9.20 1.03 -28.11
N THR A 75 9.51 2.24 -28.55
CA THR A 75 10.78 2.89 -28.26
C THR A 75 10.88 3.21 -26.77
N GLN A 76 12.08 3.20 -26.20
CA GLN A 76 12.37 3.70 -24.85
C GLN A 76 11.75 5.09 -24.56
N ARG A 77 11.61 5.95 -25.59
CA ARG A 77 10.94 7.26 -25.49
C ARG A 77 9.44 7.14 -25.16
N LEU A 78 8.75 6.14 -25.70
CA LEU A 78 7.33 5.89 -25.44
C LEU A 78 7.13 5.42 -24.00
N VAL A 79 7.98 4.50 -23.53
CA VAL A 79 7.98 3.99 -22.15
C VAL A 79 8.23 5.12 -21.14
N SER A 80 9.23 5.96 -21.39
CA SER A 80 9.48 7.14 -20.55
C SER A 80 8.28 8.08 -20.52
N LYS A 81 7.67 8.40 -21.67
CA LYS A 81 6.44 9.22 -21.71
C LYS A 81 5.29 8.59 -20.94
N PHE A 82 5.15 7.28 -20.99
CA PHE A 82 4.12 6.54 -20.25
C PHE A 82 4.28 6.67 -18.74
N TYR A 83 5.51 6.50 -18.21
CA TYR A 83 5.77 6.71 -16.79
C TYR A 83 5.48 8.14 -16.35
N HIS A 84 5.96 9.13 -17.10
CA HIS A 84 5.66 10.53 -16.81
C HIS A 84 4.15 10.78 -16.77
N PHE A 85 3.42 10.25 -17.76
CA PHE A 85 1.96 10.36 -17.81
C PHE A 85 1.29 9.70 -16.60
N ILE A 86 1.64 8.45 -16.26
CA ILE A 86 1.04 7.75 -15.11
C ILE A 86 1.36 8.44 -13.79
N PHE A 87 2.59 8.93 -13.58
CA PHE A 87 2.92 9.66 -12.36
C PHE A 87 2.09 10.94 -12.24
N TRP A 88 1.87 11.67 -13.33
CA TRP A 88 0.95 12.81 -13.34
C TRP A 88 -0.49 12.41 -13.03
N VAL A 89 -0.96 11.29 -13.59
CA VAL A 89 -2.29 10.75 -13.28
C VAL A 89 -2.40 10.40 -11.80
N LEU A 90 -1.39 9.76 -11.19
CA LEU A 90 -1.42 9.42 -9.76
C LEU A 90 -1.40 10.66 -8.85
N ILE A 91 -0.61 11.69 -9.18
CA ILE A 91 -0.63 12.96 -8.45
C ILE A 91 -2.00 13.62 -8.56
N PHE A 92 -2.57 13.67 -9.78
CA PHE A 92 -3.91 14.19 -10.01
C PHE A 92 -4.97 13.40 -9.23
N GLU A 93 -4.91 12.07 -9.26
CA GLU A 93 -5.82 11.20 -8.53
C GLU A 93 -5.72 11.43 -7.02
N ALA A 94 -4.51 11.49 -6.47
CA ALA A 94 -4.28 11.64 -5.03
C ALA A 94 -4.66 13.03 -4.47
N TYR A 95 -4.38 14.11 -5.20
CA TYR A 95 -4.51 15.48 -4.67
C TYR A 95 -5.65 16.29 -5.29
N ILE A 96 -6.26 15.83 -6.38
CA ILE A 96 -7.39 16.52 -7.01
C ILE A 96 -8.62 15.61 -6.98
N LEU A 97 -8.58 14.44 -7.64
CA LEU A 97 -9.76 13.59 -7.79
C LEU A 97 -10.25 13.03 -6.45
N VAL A 98 -9.37 12.47 -5.62
CA VAL A 98 -9.72 11.90 -4.32
C VAL A 98 -10.24 12.97 -3.34
N PRO A 99 -9.55 14.11 -3.13
CA PRO A 99 -10.07 15.18 -2.28
C PRO A 99 -11.38 15.77 -2.79
N PHE A 100 -11.53 15.98 -4.10
CA PHE A 100 -12.78 16.43 -4.70
C PHE A 100 -13.94 15.47 -4.40
N SER A 101 -13.75 14.18 -4.69
CA SER A 101 -14.76 13.14 -4.41
C SER A 101 -15.08 13.03 -2.91
N TYR A 102 -14.09 13.27 -2.05
CA TYR A 102 -14.27 13.28 -0.59
C TYR A 102 -15.15 14.45 -0.15
N PHE A 103 -14.83 15.67 -0.58
CA PHE A 103 -15.63 16.85 -0.24
C PHE A 103 -17.02 16.78 -0.86
N TYR A 104 -17.17 16.23 -2.06
CA TYR A 104 -18.46 16.05 -2.71
C TYR A 104 -19.43 15.20 -1.90
N VAL A 105 -18.98 14.04 -1.41
CA VAL A 105 -19.82 13.18 -0.57
C VAL A 105 -20.03 13.76 0.82
N LYS A 106 -18.99 14.35 1.41
CA LYS A 106 -19.07 14.97 2.73
C LYS A 106 -20.07 16.13 2.75
N ASN A 107 -20.01 17.02 1.76
CA ASN A 107 -20.94 18.12 1.59
C ASN A 107 -22.37 17.60 1.37
N LYS A 108 -22.55 16.65 0.43
CA LYS A 108 -23.86 16.01 0.19
C LYS A 108 -24.47 15.44 1.47
N ARG A 109 -23.66 14.81 2.31
CA ARG A 109 -24.10 14.22 3.59
C ARG A 109 -24.42 15.29 4.63
N TYR A 110 -23.63 16.36 4.69
CA TYR A 110 -23.80 17.47 5.61
C TYR A 110 -25.16 18.17 5.38
N TYR A 111 -25.46 18.55 4.12
CA TYR A 111 -26.74 19.19 3.77
C TYR A 111 -27.95 18.28 4.03
N ARG A 112 -27.85 16.99 3.69
CA ARG A 112 -28.93 16.02 3.95
C ARG A 112 -29.26 15.90 5.44
N ASN A 113 -28.27 16.04 6.32
CA ASN A 113 -28.49 15.90 7.76
C ASN A 113 -28.98 17.20 8.42
N GLU A 114 -28.59 18.37 7.91
CA GLU A 114 -28.88 19.66 8.55
C GLU A 114 -30.19 20.29 8.07
N PHE A 115 -30.50 20.18 6.78
CA PHE A 115 -31.63 20.88 6.18
C PHE A 115 -32.74 19.96 5.66
N ASP A 116 -32.54 18.64 5.70
CA ASP A 116 -33.37 17.62 5.00
C ASP A 116 -33.63 17.94 3.50
N ASP A 117 -32.85 18.89 2.96
CA ASP A 117 -32.94 19.38 1.60
C ASP A 117 -31.90 18.69 0.72
N ASN A 118 -32.32 18.33 -0.49
CA ASN A 118 -31.41 17.84 -1.51
C ASN A 118 -30.72 19.04 -2.18
N ILE A 119 -29.44 19.26 -1.87
CA ILE A 119 -28.64 20.29 -2.57
C ILE A 119 -28.61 20.04 -4.08
N VAL A 120 -28.67 21.13 -4.86
CA VAL A 120 -28.53 21.06 -6.31
C VAL A 120 -27.14 20.50 -6.66
N PRO A 121 -27.02 19.49 -7.55
CA PRO A 121 -25.73 18.87 -7.87
C PRO A 121 -24.64 19.87 -8.28
N CYS A 122 -25.01 20.92 -9.03
CA CYS A 122 -24.08 21.96 -9.50
C CYS A 122 -23.47 22.76 -8.33
N GLU A 123 -24.29 23.16 -7.36
CA GLU A 123 -23.82 23.91 -6.17
C GLU A 123 -22.86 23.07 -5.34
N ASN A 124 -23.18 21.77 -5.15
CA ASN A 124 -22.30 20.86 -4.44
C ASN A 124 -20.95 20.66 -5.16
N VAL A 125 -20.94 20.62 -6.49
CA VAL A 125 -19.71 20.55 -7.28
C VAL A 125 -18.84 21.80 -7.05
N ILE A 126 -19.41 23.00 -7.13
CA ILE A 126 -18.67 24.26 -6.93
C ILE A 126 -18.08 24.33 -5.52
N GLU A 127 -18.88 24.02 -4.50
CA GLU A 127 -18.42 24.05 -3.10
C GLU A 127 -17.34 22.98 -2.82
N SER A 128 -17.41 21.83 -3.51
CA SER A 128 -16.38 20.80 -3.43
C SER A 128 -15.06 21.27 -4.05
N PHE A 129 -15.11 21.88 -5.24
CA PHE A 129 -13.92 22.46 -5.89
C PHE A 129 -13.26 23.55 -5.03
N LYS A 130 -14.08 24.41 -4.41
CA LYS A 130 -13.59 25.44 -3.48
C LYS A 130 -12.80 24.84 -2.32
N LYS A 131 -13.18 23.67 -1.81
CA LYS A 131 -12.44 22.97 -0.74
C LYS A 131 -11.22 22.21 -1.27
N THR A 132 -11.26 21.71 -2.51
CA THR A 132 -10.10 21.06 -3.15
C THR A 132 -8.97 22.04 -3.46
N ILE A 133 -9.24 23.35 -3.56
CA ILE A 133 -8.22 24.36 -3.89
C ILE A 133 -7.01 24.34 -2.95
N TYR A 134 -7.19 23.99 -1.67
CA TYR A 134 -6.08 23.89 -0.72
C TYR A 134 -5.06 22.81 -1.11
N PHE A 135 -5.51 21.70 -1.68
CA PHE A 135 -4.62 20.63 -2.16
C PHE A 135 -3.91 21.03 -3.46
N ILE A 136 -4.59 21.77 -4.33
CA ILE A 136 -3.99 22.32 -5.56
C ILE A 136 -2.91 23.34 -5.17
N CYS A 137 -3.22 24.26 -4.26
CA CYS A 137 -2.26 25.23 -3.73
C CYS A 137 -1.06 24.53 -3.07
N LEU A 138 -1.28 23.41 -2.37
CA LEU A 138 -0.19 22.61 -1.80
C LEU A 138 0.74 22.05 -2.88
N ILE A 139 0.20 21.45 -3.95
CA ILE A 139 1.04 20.97 -5.08
C ILE A 139 1.80 22.13 -5.71
N VAL A 140 1.12 23.23 -6.01
CA VAL A 140 1.75 24.41 -6.63
C VAL A 140 2.87 24.95 -5.74
N ALA A 141 2.64 25.06 -4.44
CA ALA A 141 3.65 25.49 -3.49
C ALA A 141 4.85 24.52 -3.44
N LEU A 142 4.62 23.21 -3.39
CA LEU A 142 5.69 22.20 -3.43
C LEU A 142 6.49 22.26 -4.74
N SER A 143 5.81 22.47 -5.88
CA SER A 143 6.47 22.65 -7.17
C SER A 143 7.32 23.91 -7.21
N ILE A 144 6.84 25.04 -6.67
CA ILE A 144 7.62 26.29 -6.58
C ILE A 144 8.84 26.08 -5.68
N ILE A 145 8.68 25.44 -4.52
CA ILE A 145 9.79 25.13 -3.61
C ILE A 145 10.82 24.24 -4.33
N GLY A 146 10.37 23.23 -5.09
CA GLY A 146 11.25 22.37 -5.87
C GLY A 146 12.04 23.10 -6.95
N LEU A 147 11.43 24.10 -7.59
CA LEU A 147 12.12 24.98 -8.55
C LEU A 147 13.17 25.86 -7.86
N VAL A 148 12.86 26.40 -6.68
CA VAL A 148 13.75 27.28 -5.91
C VAL A 148 14.96 26.53 -5.34
N TYR A 149 14.76 25.32 -4.82
CA TYR A 149 15.80 24.55 -4.13
C TYR A 149 16.62 23.62 -5.03
N ARG A 150 16.54 23.80 -6.37
CA ARG A 150 17.25 22.94 -7.32
C ARG A 150 18.78 22.96 -7.08
N PRO A 151 19.44 21.79 -6.98
CA PRO A 151 20.90 21.72 -6.89
C PRO A 151 21.54 22.36 -8.13
N GLY A 152 22.36 23.38 -7.94
CA GLY A 152 22.96 24.19 -9.01
C GLY A 152 22.58 25.68 -8.96
N HIS A 153 21.49 26.05 -8.27
CA HIS A 153 21.09 27.46 -8.11
C HIS A 153 22.20 28.32 -7.49
N LYS A 154 22.81 27.85 -6.39
CA LYS A 154 23.95 28.52 -5.75
C LYS A 154 25.14 28.71 -6.68
N LEU A 155 25.45 27.70 -7.51
CA LEU A 155 26.59 27.73 -8.43
C LEU A 155 26.35 28.69 -9.61
N ALA A 156 25.08 28.90 -10.00
CA ALA A 156 24.68 29.85 -11.02
C ALA A 156 24.67 31.30 -10.50
N MET A 157 24.22 31.50 -9.25
CA MET A 157 24.27 32.81 -8.58
C MET A 157 25.71 33.28 -8.34
N GLU A 158 26.61 32.37 -7.92
CA GLU A 158 28.02 32.69 -7.70
C GLU A 158 28.77 33.08 -9.00
N LYS A 159 28.24 32.69 -10.17
CA LYS A 159 28.83 32.99 -11.49
C LYS A 159 28.17 34.19 -12.21
N GLY A 160 27.23 34.89 -11.59
CA GLY A 160 26.57 36.06 -12.19
C GLY A 160 25.70 35.74 -13.43
N LYS A 161 25.31 34.47 -13.63
CA LYS A 161 24.51 34.01 -14.77
C LYS A 161 23.02 33.90 -14.41
N GLU A 162 22.49 34.90 -13.72
CA GLU A 162 21.15 34.86 -13.13
C GLU A 162 20.05 34.86 -14.21
N LEU A 163 20.17 35.71 -15.22
CA LEU A 163 19.18 35.81 -16.31
C LEU A 163 19.18 34.57 -17.21
N GLU A 164 20.36 34.03 -17.48
CA GLU A 164 20.55 32.79 -18.25
C GLU A 164 20.00 31.58 -17.46
N TYR A 165 20.20 31.56 -16.14
CA TYR A 165 19.59 30.58 -15.24
C TYR A 165 18.06 30.70 -15.19
N ILE A 166 17.48 31.91 -15.12
CA ILE A 166 16.01 32.12 -15.12
C ILE A 166 15.40 31.77 -16.47
N SER A 167 16.07 32.08 -17.58
CA SER A 167 15.65 31.67 -18.94
C SER A 167 15.67 30.16 -19.10
N ASP A 168 16.74 29.50 -18.62
CA ASP A 168 16.86 28.03 -18.61
C ASP A 168 15.88 27.39 -17.59
N LEU A 169 15.48 28.12 -16.54
CA LEU A 169 14.46 27.70 -15.57
C LEU A 169 13.05 27.69 -16.18
N LEU A 170 12.75 28.61 -17.10
CA LEU A 170 11.46 28.75 -17.77
C LEU A 170 11.34 27.90 -19.05
N ASP A 171 12.43 27.30 -19.52
CA ASP A 171 12.39 26.40 -20.68
C ASP A 171 11.77 25.04 -20.28
N MET A 172 10.47 24.88 -20.57
CA MET A 172 9.64 23.75 -20.15
C MET A 172 10.09 22.38 -20.71
N LYS A 173 11.07 22.34 -21.61
CA LYS A 173 11.48 21.13 -22.32
C LYS A 173 12.40 20.20 -21.51
N HIS A 174 13.16 20.74 -20.54
CA HIS A 174 14.12 19.97 -19.72
C HIS A 174 14.06 20.29 -18.21
N THR A 175 13.44 21.41 -17.81
CA THR A 175 13.51 21.93 -16.43
C THR A 175 12.38 21.44 -15.55
N GLY A 176 11.22 21.10 -16.14
CA GLY A 176 10.10 20.50 -15.43
C GLY A 176 10.46 19.16 -14.76
N GLU A 177 11.39 18.40 -15.33
CA GLU A 177 11.80 17.09 -14.82
C GLU A 177 12.40 17.17 -13.40
N SER A 178 13.22 18.18 -13.12
CA SER A 178 13.84 18.35 -11.79
C SER A 178 12.83 18.76 -10.71
N ALA A 179 11.88 19.64 -11.05
CA ALA A 179 10.81 20.04 -10.13
C ALA A 179 9.85 18.89 -9.85
N ILE A 180 9.58 18.05 -10.87
CA ILE A 180 8.78 16.83 -10.73
C ILE A 180 9.47 15.84 -9.80
N LEU A 181 10.78 15.61 -9.96
CA LEU A 181 11.53 14.71 -9.06
C LEU A 181 11.48 15.18 -7.60
N PHE A 182 11.57 16.49 -7.35
CA PHE A 182 11.41 17.04 -6.00
C PHE A 182 9.99 16.85 -5.46
N LEU A 183 8.96 17.19 -6.26
CA LEU A 183 7.56 16.99 -5.89
C LEU A 183 7.29 15.51 -5.54
N MET A 184 7.76 14.59 -6.39
CA MET A 184 7.69 13.16 -6.15
C MET A 184 8.40 12.77 -4.86
N GLY A 185 9.57 13.33 -4.58
CA GLY A 185 10.28 13.15 -3.31
C GLY A 185 9.45 13.56 -2.09
N CYS A 186 8.76 14.71 -2.14
CA CYS A 186 7.86 15.16 -1.07
C CYS A 186 6.65 14.23 -0.89
N VAL A 187 6.02 13.79 -1.98
CA VAL A 187 4.88 12.86 -1.94
C VAL A 187 5.33 11.50 -1.38
N VAL A 188 6.48 10.98 -1.82
CA VAL A 188 7.09 9.75 -1.29
C VAL A 188 7.39 9.90 0.20
N LEU A 189 7.91 11.05 0.65
CA LEU A 189 8.20 11.30 2.07
C LEU A 189 6.94 11.17 2.94
N ILE A 190 5.81 11.74 2.50
CA ILE A 190 4.51 11.56 3.16
C ILE A 190 4.14 10.07 3.17
N GLY A 191 4.30 9.39 2.04
CA GLY A 191 4.06 7.95 1.94
C GLY A 191 4.91 7.11 2.88
N VAL A 192 6.17 7.47 3.11
CA VAL A 192 7.07 6.74 4.01
C VAL A 192 6.52 6.76 5.43
N SER A 193 5.90 7.87 5.86
CA SER A 193 5.20 7.93 7.15
C SER A 193 4.07 6.90 7.25
N PHE A 194 3.26 6.76 6.20
CA PHE A 194 2.20 5.75 6.14
C PHE A 194 2.75 4.32 6.06
N TRP A 195 3.84 4.10 5.32
CA TRP A 195 4.51 2.82 5.19
C TRP A 195 5.05 2.34 6.54
N VAL A 196 5.76 3.21 7.26
CA VAL A 196 6.30 2.91 8.58
C VAL A 196 5.18 2.64 9.59
N THR A 197 4.05 3.33 9.50
CA THR A 197 2.94 3.14 10.46
C THR A 197 2.12 1.88 10.17
N TYR A 198 1.67 1.69 8.93
CA TYR A 198 0.70 0.66 8.58
C TYR A 198 1.34 -0.58 7.96
N THR A 199 2.24 -0.39 6.99
CA THR A 199 2.86 -1.51 6.27
C THR A 199 3.81 -2.29 7.17
N SER A 200 4.63 -1.61 7.99
CA SER A 200 5.55 -2.30 8.92
C SER A 200 4.80 -3.13 9.97
N TYR A 201 3.74 -2.58 10.56
CA TYR A 201 2.86 -3.29 11.49
C TYR A 201 2.19 -4.48 10.80
N GLY A 202 1.75 -4.29 9.56
CA GLY A 202 1.20 -5.35 8.71
C GLY A 202 2.17 -6.50 8.46
N ILE A 203 3.40 -6.19 8.05
CA ILE A 203 4.46 -7.17 7.77
C ILE A 203 4.76 -8.00 9.03
N ALA A 204 4.81 -7.37 10.21
CA ALA A 204 5.08 -8.08 11.46
C ALA A 204 3.90 -8.94 11.93
N CYS A 205 2.67 -8.41 11.89
CA CYS A 205 1.52 -9.04 12.55
C CYS A 205 0.65 -9.91 11.64
N LEU A 206 0.60 -9.67 10.33
CA LEU A 206 -0.25 -10.44 9.41
C LEU A 206 0.14 -11.94 9.36
N PRO A 207 1.43 -12.31 9.20
CA PRO A 207 1.81 -13.72 9.20
C PRO A 207 1.48 -14.42 10.52
N LEU A 208 1.72 -13.74 11.65
CA LEU A 208 1.45 -14.25 12.99
C LEU A 208 -0.04 -14.52 13.21
N LEU A 209 -0.93 -13.68 12.66
CA LEU A 209 -2.38 -13.92 12.74
C LEU A 209 -2.78 -15.25 12.10
N PHE A 210 -2.19 -15.59 10.95
CA PHE A 210 -2.51 -16.84 10.25
C PHE A 210 -1.92 -18.06 10.95
N LEU A 211 -0.74 -17.91 11.56
CA LEU A 211 -0.06 -18.95 12.34
C LEU A 211 -0.71 -19.19 13.71
N GLN A 212 -1.37 -18.19 14.30
CA GLN A 212 -2.09 -18.37 15.56
C GLN A 212 -3.26 -19.35 15.37
N GLN A 213 -3.09 -20.55 15.93
CA GLN A 213 -4.19 -21.48 16.15
C GLN A 213 -4.93 -21.08 17.43
N LYS A 214 -6.22 -20.75 17.30
CA LYS A 214 -7.10 -20.68 18.47
C LYS A 214 -7.39 -22.10 18.89
N ASN A 215 -6.87 -22.49 20.06
CA ASN A 215 -7.17 -23.78 20.64
C ASN A 215 -8.57 -23.71 21.26
N ILE A 216 -9.56 -24.30 20.58
CA ILE A 216 -10.97 -24.29 20.99
C ILE A 216 -11.13 -24.88 22.40
N GLU A 217 -10.33 -25.89 22.73
CA GLU A 217 -10.38 -26.56 24.04
C GLU A 217 -9.82 -25.68 25.16
N HIS A 218 -8.78 -24.90 24.87
CA HIS A 218 -8.27 -23.88 25.79
C HIS A 218 -9.32 -22.77 26.02
N ASP A 219 -9.94 -22.27 24.94
CA ASP A 219 -11.00 -21.24 25.02
C ASP A 219 -12.19 -21.74 25.86
N LYS A 220 -12.60 -23.01 25.67
CA LYS A 220 -13.67 -23.66 26.45
C LYS A 220 -13.32 -23.72 27.94
N LYS A 221 -12.11 -24.18 28.27
CA LYS A 221 -11.61 -24.23 29.65
C LYS A 221 -11.54 -22.84 30.29
N GLU A 222 -11.12 -21.82 29.55
CA GLU A 222 -11.08 -20.43 30.03
C GLU A 222 -12.49 -19.89 30.31
N ILE A 223 -13.46 -20.15 29.43
CA ILE A 223 -14.86 -19.76 29.62
C ILE A 223 -15.44 -20.42 30.86
N GLU A 224 -15.23 -21.72 31.04
CA GLU A 224 -15.70 -22.47 32.21
C GLU A 224 -15.11 -21.90 33.51
N THR A 225 -13.80 -21.64 33.51
CA THR A 225 -13.10 -21.02 34.65
C THR A 225 -13.66 -19.63 34.98
N ARG A 226 -13.87 -18.78 33.95
CA ARG A 226 -14.48 -17.45 34.13
C ARG A 226 -15.91 -17.54 34.64
N PHE A 227 -16.68 -18.50 34.15
CA PHE A 227 -18.06 -18.72 34.61
C PHE A 227 -18.08 -19.15 36.08
N ALA A 228 -17.19 -20.06 36.50
CA ALA A 228 -17.02 -20.48 37.88
C ALA A 228 -16.66 -19.29 38.79
N ASN A 229 -15.66 -18.49 38.41
CA ASN A 229 -15.23 -17.30 39.17
C ASN A 229 -16.37 -16.26 39.32
N LEU A 230 -17.17 -16.05 38.27
CA LEU A 230 -18.32 -15.14 38.34
C LEU A 230 -19.41 -15.67 39.27
N LYS A 231 -19.67 -16.98 39.24
CA LYS A 231 -20.64 -17.63 40.11
C LYS A 231 -20.19 -17.59 41.59
N GLU A 232 -18.90 -17.78 41.84
CA GLU A 232 -18.32 -17.65 43.17
C GLU A 232 -18.46 -16.22 43.70
N LYS A 233 -18.13 -15.20 42.88
CA LYS A 233 -18.33 -13.78 43.26
C LYS A 233 -19.79 -13.47 43.60
N GLU A 234 -20.72 -14.00 42.82
CA GLU A 234 -22.16 -13.86 43.10
C GLU A 234 -22.54 -14.49 44.45
N MET A 235 -22.02 -15.68 44.75
CA MET A 235 -22.26 -16.36 46.03
C MET A 235 -21.64 -15.61 47.21
N VAL A 236 -20.42 -15.07 47.08
CA VAL A 236 -19.78 -14.27 48.11
C VAL A 236 -20.58 -13.01 48.43
N ILE A 237 -21.10 -12.31 47.40
CA ILE A 237 -21.96 -11.14 47.63
C ILE A 237 -23.26 -11.55 48.33
N LYS A 238 -23.90 -12.63 47.88
CA LYS A 238 -25.14 -13.13 48.50
C LYS A 238 -24.93 -13.56 49.95
N HIS A 239 -23.78 -14.16 50.28
CA HIS A 239 -23.48 -14.64 51.64
C HIS A 239 -23.21 -13.51 52.65
N LYS A 240 -22.91 -12.29 52.19
CA LYS A 240 -22.79 -11.12 53.07
C LYS A 240 -24.11 -10.69 53.71
N TYR A 241 -25.24 -11.13 53.16
CA TYR A 241 -26.57 -10.71 53.59
C TYR A 241 -27.38 -11.92 54.06
N ARG A 242 -28.15 -11.77 55.15
CA ARG A 242 -29.02 -12.85 55.66
C ARG A 242 -30.33 -12.93 54.88
N ALA A 243 -30.87 -11.78 54.48
CA ALA A 243 -32.09 -11.70 53.71
C ALA A 243 -31.90 -10.99 52.35
N PRO A 244 -32.61 -11.40 51.28
CA PRO A 244 -32.54 -10.74 49.96
C PRO A 244 -32.96 -9.26 49.97
N SER A 245 -33.77 -8.86 50.94
CA SER A 245 -34.22 -7.47 51.12
C SER A 245 -33.15 -6.54 51.69
N GLU A 246 -32.12 -7.09 52.34
CA GLU A 246 -31.02 -6.34 52.99
C GLU A 246 -29.87 -6.01 52.02
N ILE A 247 -29.92 -6.51 50.78
CA ILE A 247 -28.84 -6.31 49.81
C ILE A 247 -28.73 -4.82 49.46
N ARG A 248 -27.53 -4.26 49.70
CA ARG A 248 -27.21 -2.87 49.35
C ARG A 248 -27.40 -2.60 47.86
N GLU A 249 -27.84 -1.40 47.52
CA GLU A 249 -28.16 -1.03 46.13
C GLU A 249 -26.96 -1.13 45.17
N SER A 250 -25.76 -0.82 45.64
CA SER A 250 -24.50 -1.06 44.91
C SER A 250 -24.27 -2.53 44.57
N ASP A 251 -24.60 -3.42 45.50
CA ASP A 251 -24.35 -4.85 45.39
C ASP A 251 -25.44 -5.51 44.52
N LYS A 252 -26.67 -4.98 44.52
CA LYS A 252 -27.71 -5.31 43.53
C LYS A 252 -27.25 -5.00 42.11
N TYR A 253 -26.64 -3.83 41.89
CA TYR A 253 -26.10 -3.47 40.59
C TYR A 253 -24.96 -4.42 40.14
N GLU A 254 -24.04 -4.77 41.03
CA GLU A 254 -22.97 -5.74 40.73
C GLU A 254 -23.52 -7.14 40.42
N ILE A 255 -24.52 -7.63 41.16
CA ILE A 255 -25.19 -8.91 40.84
C ILE A 255 -25.81 -8.87 39.44
N LEU A 256 -26.48 -7.76 39.09
CA LEU A 256 -27.09 -7.58 37.78
C LEU A 256 -26.04 -7.53 36.65
N ARG A 257 -24.89 -6.90 36.92
CA ARG A 257 -23.74 -6.87 36.01
C ARG A 257 -23.14 -8.27 35.82
N ILE A 258 -22.96 -9.03 36.90
CA ILE A 258 -22.47 -10.41 36.87
C ILE A 258 -23.43 -11.29 36.05
N ALA A 259 -24.74 -11.19 36.28
CA ALA A 259 -25.75 -11.92 35.52
C ALA A 259 -25.70 -11.58 34.02
N LYS A 260 -25.46 -10.30 33.66
CA LYS A 260 -25.28 -9.88 32.26
C LYS A 260 -24.03 -10.50 31.63
N MET A 261 -22.92 -10.56 32.37
CA MET A 261 -21.68 -11.20 31.91
C MET A 261 -21.85 -12.72 31.75
N GLN A 262 -22.49 -13.39 32.71
CA GLN A 262 -22.81 -14.83 32.62
C GLN A 262 -23.67 -15.13 31.38
N ARG A 263 -24.69 -14.31 31.08
CA ARG A 263 -25.51 -14.43 29.86
C ARG A 263 -24.73 -14.16 28.56
N ALA A 264 -23.67 -13.37 28.60
CA ALA A 264 -22.80 -13.15 27.44
C ALA A 264 -21.87 -14.35 27.23
N LEU A 265 -21.29 -14.87 28.32
CA LEU A 265 -20.46 -16.08 28.30
C LEU A 265 -21.24 -17.31 27.84
N SER A 266 -22.46 -17.52 28.34
CA SER A 266 -23.29 -18.67 27.96
C SER A 266 -23.65 -18.66 26.48
N ARG A 267 -23.98 -17.49 25.92
CA ARG A 267 -24.20 -17.32 24.47
C ARG A 267 -22.94 -17.62 23.65
N TYR A 268 -21.76 -17.28 24.17
CA TYR A 268 -20.51 -17.59 23.51
C TYR A 268 -20.19 -19.10 23.57
N ASN A 269 -20.39 -19.74 24.73
CA ASN A 269 -20.21 -21.18 24.90
C ASN A 269 -21.17 -21.98 24.00
N TYR A 270 -22.44 -21.57 23.91
CA TYR A 270 -23.41 -22.18 23.00
C TYR A 270 -22.94 -22.12 21.54
N LYS A 271 -22.40 -20.99 21.08
CA LYS A 271 -21.84 -20.86 19.73
C LYS A 271 -20.62 -21.77 19.51
N LEU A 272 -19.77 -21.93 20.51
CA LEU A 272 -18.63 -22.85 20.43
C LEU A 272 -19.11 -24.30 20.33
N GLN A 273 -20.10 -24.68 21.13
CA GLN A 273 -20.74 -26.00 21.07
C GLN A 273 -21.46 -26.24 19.74
N GLU A 274 -22.06 -25.22 19.15
CA GLU A 274 -22.68 -25.31 17.82
C GLU A 274 -21.62 -25.57 16.73
N ILE A 275 -20.48 -24.88 16.79
CA ILE A 275 -19.34 -25.12 15.89
C ILE A 275 -18.76 -26.54 16.10
N GLU A 276 -18.66 -27.00 17.36
CA GLU A 276 -18.18 -28.34 17.74
C GLU A 276 -19.15 -29.44 17.25
N LYS A 277 -20.46 -29.28 17.45
CA LYS A 277 -21.48 -30.27 17.02
C LYS A 277 -21.63 -30.33 15.50
N THR A 278 -21.46 -29.21 14.81
CA THR A 278 -21.41 -29.16 13.34
C THR A 278 -20.14 -29.85 12.79
N SER A 279 -19.15 -30.11 13.65
CA SER A 279 -17.90 -30.79 13.29
C SER A 279 -18.01 -32.32 13.24
N GLU A 280 -19.09 -32.95 13.70
CA GLU A 280 -19.24 -34.42 13.64
C GLU A 280 -19.55 -34.99 12.23
N SER A 281 -19.62 -34.14 11.20
CA SER A 281 -19.83 -34.50 9.79
C SER A 281 -18.57 -34.32 8.94
N TRP A 282 -18.65 -34.60 7.64
CA TRP A 282 -17.65 -34.30 6.59
C TRP A 282 -17.03 -32.88 6.65
N LEU A 283 -17.70 -31.95 7.34
CA LEU A 283 -17.22 -30.60 7.63
C LEU A 283 -15.98 -30.54 8.54
N SER A 284 -15.73 -31.51 9.43
CA SER A 284 -14.47 -31.54 10.20
C SER A 284 -13.24 -31.72 9.32
N TYR A 285 -13.35 -32.56 8.28
CA TYR A 285 -12.29 -32.74 7.31
C TYR A 285 -12.03 -31.45 6.51
N VAL A 286 -13.11 -30.76 6.10
CA VAL A 286 -13.01 -29.45 5.43
C VAL A 286 -12.42 -28.39 6.36
N ILE A 287 -12.82 -28.33 7.63
CA ILE A 287 -12.27 -27.40 8.63
C ILE A 287 -10.79 -27.69 8.89
N GLY A 288 -10.40 -28.97 8.98
CA GLY A 288 -9.00 -29.39 9.12
C GLY A 288 -8.13 -28.99 7.93
N ILE A 289 -8.65 -29.13 6.70
CA ILE A 289 -8.00 -28.65 5.48
C ILE A 289 -7.87 -27.13 5.51
N VAL A 290 -8.94 -26.39 5.82
CA VAL A 290 -8.92 -24.92 5.89
C VAL A 290 -7.92 -24.43 6.93
N LEU A 291 -7.82 -25.11 8.09
CA LEU A 291 -6.85 -24.79 9.13
C LEU A 291 -5.41 -25.02 8.66
N THR A 292 -5.17 -26.15 8.00
CA THR A 292 -3.85 -26.47 7.41
C THR A 292 -3.48 -25.46 6.33
N CYS A 293 -4.39 -25.14 5.42
CA CYS A 293 -4.21 -24.09 4.42
C CYS A 293 -3.94 -22.73 5.06
N ARG A 294 -4.60 -22.41 6.17
CA ARG A 294 -4.35 -21.15 6.91
C ARG A 294 -2.93 -21.09 7.46
N VAL A 295 -2.46 -22.17 8.09
CA VAL A 295 -1.09 -22.26 8.61
C VAL A 295 -0.06 -22.17 7.49
N ILE A 296 -0.27 -22.89 6.38
CA ILE A 296 0.60 -22.82 5.19
C ILE A 296 0.64 -21.39 4.66
N THR A 297 -0.51 -20.73 4.54
CA THR A 297 -0.59 -19.32 4.10
C THR A 297 0.19 -18.40 5.04
N GLY A 298 0.06 -18.60 6.36
CA GLY A 298 0.82 -17.86 7.37
C GLY A 298 2.33 -18.07 7.24
N LEU A 299 2.77 -19.31 6.99
CA LEU A 299 4.18 -19.62 6.76
C LEU A 299 4.71 -18.95 5.49
N VAL A 300 3.94 -18.98 4.39
CA VAL A 300 4.30 -18.28 3.15
C VAL A 300 4.40 -16.77 3.39
N PHE A 301 3.47 -16.15 4.08
CA PHE A 301 3.57 -14.72 4.40
C PHE A 301 4.75 -14.40 5.33
N LEU A 302 5.09 -15.32 6.23
CA LEU A 302 6.24 -15.17 7.10
C LEU A 302 7.54 -15.22 6.29
N THR A 303 7.67 -16.15 5.33
CA THR A 303 8.85 -16.21 4.45
C THR A 303 8.97 -14.97 3.58
N PHE A 304 7.87 -14.45 3.02
CA PHE A 304 7.87 -13.17 2.29
C PHE A 304 8.32 -12.00 3.18
N SER A 305 7.85 -11.94 4.44
CA SER A 305 8.26 -10.91 5.39
C SER A 305 9.76 -10.93 5.66
N PHE A 306 10.30 -12.12 5.93
CA PHE A 306 11.73 -12.28 6.17
C PHE A 306 12.55 -12.00 4.91
N ALA A 307 12.09 -12.41 3.73
CA ALA A 307 12.76 -12.11 2.48
C ALA A 307 12.87 -10.59 2.24
N VAL A 308 11.77 -9.84 2.41
CA VAL A 308 11.78 -8.38 2.30
C VAL A 308 12.70 -7.75 3.35
N TYR A 309 12.60 -8.19 4.61
CA TYR A 309 13.42 -7.67 5.70
C TYR A 309 14.92 -7.90 5.46
N ILE A 310 15.32 -9.13 5.13
CA ILE A 310 16.72 -9.51 4.86
C ILE A 310 17.26 -8.73 3.65
N SER A 311 16.48 -8.60 2.58
CA SER A 311 16.86 -7.84 1.38
C SER A 311 17.04 -6.34 1.65
N LEU A 312 16.16 -5.74 2.44
CA LEU A 312 16.30 -4.34 2.87
C LEU A 312 17.53 -4.17 3.75
N LEU A 313 17.73 -5.05 4.73
CA LEU A 313 18.86 -4.99 5.65
C LEU A 313 20.20 -5.14 4.90
N ALA A 314 20.29 -6.12 3.99
CA ALA A 314 21.48 -6.34 3.17
C ALA A 314 21.83 -5.10 2.34
N SER A 315 20.85 -4.51 1.64
CA SER A 315 21.08 -3.36 0.76
C SER A 315 21.41 -2.08 1.53
N ILE A 316 20.79 -1.86 2.69
CA ILE A 316 21.10 -0.70 3.55
C ILE A 316 22.49 -0.85 4.17
N THR A 317 22.86 -2.05 4.61
CA THR A 317 24.19 -2.33 5.15
C THR A 317 25.26 -2.10 4.09
N ASP A 318 25.02 -2.54 2.85
CA ASP A 318 25.93 -2.33 1.73
C ASP A 318 26.10 -0.83 1.41
N LYS A 319 25.00 -0.07 1.36
CA LYS A 319 24.99 1.40 1.23
C LYS A 319 25.78 2.09 2.33
N TYR A 320 25.62 1.64 3.57
CA TYR A 320 26.30 2.23 4.71
C TYR A 320 27.81 1.98 4.70
N LEU A 321 28.24 0.75 4.43
CA LEU A 321 29.65 0.35 4.51
C LEU A 321 30.47 0.74 3.27
N ASN A 322 29.87 0.68 2.08
CA ASN A 322 30.61 0.77 0.82
C ASN A 322 30.39 2.08 0.04
N SER A 323 29.63 3.04 0.59
CA SER A 323 29.47 4.35 -0.07
C SER A 323 30.70 5.23 0.13
N VAL A 324 31.26 5.73 -0.98
CA VAL A 324 32.50 6.54 -0.99
C VAL A 324 32.29 7.90 -0.31
N CYS A 325 31.11 8.47 -0.48
CA CYS A 325 30.78 9.84 -0.08
C CYS A 325 29.71 9.93 1.03
N ALA A 326 29.33 8.78 1.61
CA ALA A 326 28.40 8.65 2.75
C ALA A 326 27.22 9.65 2.68
N TYR A 327 27.00 10.44 3.73
CA TYR A 327 25.91 11.40 3.81
C TYR A 327 26.00 12.55 2.78
N LYS A 328 27.19 12.91 2.29
CA LYS A 328 27.37 14.04 1.36
C LYS A 328 26.79 13.78 -0.02
N CYS A 329 26.65 12.51 -0.40
CA CYS A 329 26.07 12.10 -1.67
C CYS A 329 24.83 11.22 -1.52
N GLY A 330 24.27 11.11 -0.31
CA GLY A 330 23.08 10.29 -0.07
C GLY A 330 23.32 8.78 -0.19
N PHE A 331 24.51 8.30 0.17
CA PHE A 331 24.87 6.88 0.20
C PHE A 331 24.76 6.16 -1.17
N VAL A 332 25.09 6.86 -2.26
CA VAL A 332 25.14 6.28 -3.61
C VAL A 332 26.33 5.30 -3.71
N LEU A 333 26.08 4.10 -4.26
CA LEU A 333 27.14 3.14 -4.56
C LEU A 333 27.70 3.38 -5.97
N GLU A 334 29.03 3.39 -6.08
CA GLU A 334 29.72 3.42 -7.38
C GLU A 334 29.89 2.03 -8.01
N LYS A 335 29.79 0.96 -7.22
CA LYS A 335 29.94 -0.44 -7.66
C LYS A 335 28.64 -1.21 -7.43
N ILE A 336 28.41 -2.21 -8.28
CA ILE A 336 27.36 -3.23 -8.11
C ILE A 336 27.46 -3.80 -6.69
N ASN A 337 26.30 -4.00 -6.05
CA ASN A 337 26.22 -4.40 -4.65
C ASN A 337 27.19 -5.53 -4.31
N THR A 338 27.96 -5.33 -3.23
CA THR A 338 28.97 -6.31 -2.80
C THR A 338 28.36 -7.40 -1.92
N ILE A 339 27.29 -7.05 -1.20
CA ILE A 339 26.56 -7.98 -0.33
C ILE A 339 25.47 -8.68 -1.14
N PHE A 340 25.40 -10.01 -0.99
CA PHE A 340 24.36 -10.81 -1.60
C PHE A 340 22.97 -10.41 -1.10
N ASN A 341 22.07 -10.13 -2.04
CA ASN A 341 20.66 -9.85 -1.76
C ASN A 341 19.79 -10.97 -2.35
N LEU A 342 19.00 -11.60 -1.47
CA LEU A 342 18.17 -12.76 -1.79
C LEU A 342 17.10 -12.44 -2.84
N LEU A 343 16.22 -11.46 -2.58
CA LEU A 343 15.15 -11.10 -3.51
C LEU A 343 15.68 -10.58 -4.85
N ASP A 344 16.76 -9.79 -4.81
CA ASP A 344 17.41 -9.28 -6.02
C ASP A 344 17.89 -10.42 -6.92
N SER A 345 18.62 -11.39 -6.36
CA SER A 345 19.12 -12.54 -7.10
C SER A 345 18.00 -13.44 -7.63
N SER A 346 16.93 -13.63 -6.85
CA SER A 346 15.74 -14.35 -7.31
C SER A 346 15.09 -13.64 -8.50
N LEU A 347 14.84 -12.33 -8.42
CA LEU A 347 14.21 -11.57 -9.51
C LEU A 347 15.04 -11.58 -10.80
N ILE A 348 16.38 -11.46 -10.69
CA ILE A 348 17.28 -11.60 -11.85
C ILE A 348 17.20 -13.01 -12.45
N PHE A 349 17.06 -14.06 -11.63
CA PHE A 349 16.91 -15.42 -12.13
C PHE A 349 15.57 -15.62 -12.86
N PHE A 350 14.47 -15.17 -12.26
CA PHE A 350 13.13 -15.35 -12.84
C PHE A 350 12.88 -14.49 -14.06
N SER A 351 13.48 -13.30 -14.15
CA SER A 351 13.36 -12.44 -15.34
C SER A 351 13.98 -13.05 -16.59
N ARG A 352 14.93 -13.98 -16.47
CA ARG A 352 15.41 -14.79 -17.62
C ARG A 352 14.30 -15.62 -18.27
N PHE A 353 13.25 -15.92 -17.51
CA PHE A 353 12.09 -16.67 -17.94
C PHE A 353 10.84 -15.78 -17.92
N PHE A 354 10.87 -14.68 -18.69
CA PHE A 354 9.72 -13.78 -18.80
C PHE A 354 8.45 -14.56 -19.22
N PRO A 355 7.28 -14.36 -18.57
CA PRO A 355 6.91 -13.27 -17.65
C PRO A 355 6.92 -13.65 -16.14
N LEU A 356 7.76 -14.61 -15.70
CA LEU A 356 7.72 -15.08 -14.30
C LEU A 356 8.03 -14.00 -13.26
N ASP A 357 8.86 -13.02 -13.59
CA ASP A 357 9.17 -11.88 -12.73
C ASP A 357 7.98 -10.94 -12.51
N ILE A 358 7.08 -10.80 -13.50
CA ILE A 358 5.79 -10.09 -13.32
C ILE A 358 4.99 -10.72 -12.19
N PHE A 359 4.90 -12.05 -12.14
CA PHE A 359 4.15 -12.73 -11.07
C PHE A 359 4.79 -12.53 -9.69
N ILE A 360 6.11 -12.45 -9.60
CA ILE A 360 6.81 -12.21 -8.33
C ILE A 360 6.59 -10.78 -7.87
N ILE A 361 6.75 -9.79 -8.73
CA ILE A 361 6.46 -8.39 -8.39
C ILE A 361 4.97 -8.21 -8.06
N ALA A 362 4.07 -8.85 -8.81
CA ALA A 362 2.64 -8.87 -8.49
C ALA A 362 2.38 -9.45 -7.10
N SER A 363 3.00 -10.60 -6.77
CA SER A 363 2.85 -11.23 -5.47
C SER A 363 3.37 -10.34 -4.34
N LEU A 364 4.50 -9.66 -4.55
CA LEU A 364 5.06 -8.72 -3.59
C LEU A 364 4.15 -7.49 -3.41
N ALA A 365 3.62 -6.93 -4.50
CA ALA A 365 2.72 -5.79 -4.46
C ALA A 365 1.40 -6.11 -3.74
N ILE A 366 0.80 -7.27 -4.05
CA ILE A 366 -0.39 -7.78 -3.36
C ILE A 366 -0.09 -8.05 -1.89
N TYR A 367 1.07 -8.63 -1.57
CA TYR A 367 1.48 -8.89 -0.20
C TYR A 367 1.59 -7.59 0.61
N ILE A 368 2.30 -6.60 0.09
CA ILE A 368 2.45 -5.27 0.70
C ILE A 368 1.09 -4.57 0.85
N PHE A 369 0.22 -4.66 -0.15
CA PHE A 369 -1.14 -4.13 -0.07
C PHE A 369 -1.94 -4.79 1.06
N CYS A 370 -1.91 -6.12 1.16
CA CYS A 370 -2.58 -6.89 2.21
C CYS A 370 -2.05 -6.53 3.60
N CYS A 371 -0.72 -6.44 3.78
CA CYS A 371 -0.10 -5.99 5.02
C CYS A 371 -0.54 -4.58 5.40
N SER A 372 -0.50 -3.65 4.45
CA SER A 372 -0.89 -2.26 4.67
C SER A 372 -2.36 -2.14 5.06
N LEU A 373 -3.25 -2.87 4.37
CA LEU A 373 -4.66 -2.92 4.70
C LEU A 373 -4.90 -3.51 6.09
N TYR A 374 -4.21 -4.60 6.44
CA TYR A 374 -4.29 -5.19 7.77
C TYR A 374 -3.87 -4.21 8.87
N GLY A 375 -2.78 -3.47 8.63
CA GLY A 375 -2.35 -2.38 9.51
C GLY A 375 -3.41 -1.29 9.66
N ILE A 376 -3.99 -0.82 8.55
CA ILE A 376 -5.03 0.21 8.58
C ILE A 376 -6.30 -0.26 9.29
N VAL A 377 -6.72 -1.52 9.10
CA VAL A 377 -7.91 -2.09 9.76
C VAL A 377 -7.74 -2.15 11.28
N ASN A 378 -6.56 -2.59 11.75
CA ASN A 378 -6.32 -2.82 13.17
C ASN A 378 -5.91 -1.55 13.93
N VAL A 379 -5.01 -0.75 13.35
CA VAL A 379 -4.56 0.50 13.96
C VAL A 379 -5.63 1.59 13.81
N GLY A 380 -6.37 1.58 12.71
CA GLY A 380 -7.24 2.68 12.26
C GLY A 380 -6.44 3.80 11.61
N ILE A 381 -7.08 4.63 10.79
CA ILE A 381 -6.43 5.80 10.19
C ILE A 381 -6.33 6.89 11.26
N ARG A 382 -5.10 7.14 11.71
CA ARG A 382 -4.77 8.15 12.73
C ARG A 382 -3.91 9.23 12.11
N VAL A 383 -4.15 10.47 12.52
CA VAL A 383 -3.22 11.58 12.29
C VAL A 383 -2.58 11.89 13.63
N PHE A 384 -1.26 11.66 13.71
CA PHE A 384 -0.49 11.58 14.96
C PHE A 384 -1.11 10.55 15.92
N PHE A 385 -1.88 11.01 16.91
CA PHE A 385 -2.50 10.17 17.93
C PHE A 385 -4.03 10.20 17.91
N ILE A 386 -4.65 11.00 17.03
CA ILE A 386 -6.09 11.18 16.99
C ILE A 386 -6.69 10.18 15.98
N PRO A 387 -7.60 9.28 16.40
CA PRO A 387 -8.30 8.38 15.49
C PRO A 387 -9.33 9.17 14.67
N LEU A 388 -9.10 9.27 13.36
CA LEU A 388 -10.02 9.95 12.44
C LEU A 388 -11.02 8.97 11.83
N TYR A 389 -10.53 7.86 11.30
CA TYR A 389 -11.36 6.89 10.59
C TYR A 389 -11.03 5.46 11.02
N LYS A 390 -12.07 4.64 11.19
CA LYS A 390 -11.94 3.22 11.50
C LYS A 390 -12.57 2.39 10.39
N LEU A 391 -11.75 1.53 9.78
CA LEU A 391 -12.22 0.62 8.74
C LEU A 391 -13.01 -0.54 9.35
N LYS A 392 -14.20 -0.80 8.80
CA LYS A 392 -15.04 -1.94 9.17
C LYS A 392 -15.64 -2.56 7.91
N ALA A 393 -15.52 -3.88 7.76
CA ALA A 393 -16.12 -4.59 6.64
C ALA A 393 -17.63 -4.31 6.56
N ARG A 394 -18.13 -4.01 5.35
CA ARG A 394 -19.52 -3.66 5.03
C ARG A 394 -20.15 -2.50 5.83
N ARG A 395 -19.34 -1.73 6.56
CA ARG A 395 -19.82 -0.62 7.41
C ARG A 395 -18.98 0.63 7.27
N SER A 396 -18.04 0.65 6.33
CA SER A 396 -17.19 1.82 6.12
C SER A 396 -17.92 2.83 5.23
N SER A 397 -17.86 4.10 5.61
CA SER A 397 -18.42 5.18 4.78
C SER A 397 -17.60 5.34 3.48
N PRO A 398 -18.21 5.82 2.38
CA PRO A 398 -17.49 6.11 1.15
C PRO A 398 -16.33 7.11 1.34
N GLU A 399 -16.51 8.08 2.24
CA GLU A 399 -15.45 9.03 2.65
C GLU A 399 -14.23 8.28 3.22
N THR A 400 -14.46 7.26 4.05
CA THR A 400 -13.39 6.43 4.62
C THR A 400 -12.67 5.64 3.52
N MET A 401 -13.39 5.14 2.51
CA MET A 401 -12.78 4.46 1.36
C MET A 401 -11.87 5.39 0.56
N LEU A 402 -12.25 6.66 0.39
CA LEU A 402 -11.42 7.64 -0.30
C LEU A 402 -10.16 8.00 0.48
N VAL A 403 -10.24 8.14 1.81
CA VAL A 403 -9.04 8.34 2.65
C VAL A 403 -8.14 7.10 2.61
N LEU A 404 -8.71 5.90 2.64
CA LEU A 404 -7.97 4.65 2.45
C LEU A 404 -7.26 4.64 1.08
N CYS A 405 -7.94 5.06 0.01
CA CYS A 405 -7.37 5.17 -1.33
C CYS A 405 -6.18 6.13 -1.36
N PHE A 406 -6.32 7.33 -0.77
CA PHE A 406 -5.23 8.30 -0.64
C PHE A 406 -3.99 7.68 0.03
N VAL A 407 -4.18 6.98 1.15
CA VAL A 407 -3.08 6.31 1.89
C VAL A 407 -2.44 5.22 1.04
N ILE A 408 -3.23 4.39 0.34
CA ILE A 408 -2.71 3.31 -0.49
C ILE A 408 -1.92 3.81 -1.69
N ILE A 409 -2.37 4.88 -2.39
CA ILE A 409 -1.62 5.47 -3.50
C ILE A 409 -0.20 5.85 -3.04
N HIS A 410 -0.10 6.50 -1.88
CA HIS A 410 1.18 6.89 -1.30
C HIS A 410 2.04 5.70 -0.89
N ILE A 411 1.44 4.66 -0.29
CA ILE A 411 2.14 3.41 0.06
C ILE A 411 2.68 2.72 -1.21
N ILE A 412 1.89 2.66 -2.28
CA ILE A 412 2.33 2.07 -3.55
C ILE A 412 3.46 2.89 -4.17
N LEU A 413 3.41 4.22 -4.08
CA LEU A 413 4.50 5.05 -4.55
C LEU A 413 5.81 4.79 -3.77
N VAL A 414 5.71 4.58 -2.45
CA VAL A 414 6.84 4.12 -1.64
C VAL A 414 7.29 2.72 -2.03
N LEU A 415 6.39 1.80 -2.37
CA LEU A 415 6.76 0.47 -2.85
C LEU A 415 7.68 0.58 -4.08
N ILE A 416 7.34 1.44 -5.04
CA ILE A 416 8.14 1.64 -6.26
C ILE A 416 9.54 2.14 -5.91
N MET A 417 9.65 3.14 -5.03
CA MET A 417 10.95 3.67 -4.60
C MET A 417 11.73 2.68 -3.72
N THR A 418 11.05 1.88 -2.92
CA THR A 418 11.69 0.86 -2.07
C THR A 418 12.12 -0.36 -2.87
N LEU A 419 11.50 -0.66 -4.02
CA LEU A 419 11.99 -1.69 -4.95
C LEU A 419 13.42 -1.43 -5.41
N LEU A 420 13.82 -0.16 -5.60
CA LEU A 420 15.22 0.24 -5.87
C LEU A 420 16.18 -0.09 -4.72
N THR A 421 15.66 -0.41 -3.53
CA THR A 421 16.45 -0.85 -2.36
C THR A 421 16.25 -2.33 -2.05
N ILE A 422 15.08 -2.90 -2.34
CA ILE A 422 14.80 -4.33 -2.16
C ILE A 422 15.55 -5.16 -3.21
N ALA A 423 15.57 -4.71 -4.47
CA ALA A 423 16.17 -5.41 -5.60
C ALA A 423 16.93 -4.44 -6.52
N PRO A 424 18.02 -3.83 -6.03
CA PRO A 424 18.70 -2.73 -6.71
C PRO A 424 19.26 -3.13 -8.08
N ASN A 425 19.83 -4.33 -8.23
CA ASN A 425 20.44 -4.73 -9.50
C ASN A 425 19.37 -5.13 -10.51
N TYR A 426 18.33 -5.83 -10.07
CA TYR A 426 17.20 -6.18 -10.92
C TYR A 426 16.54 -4.92 -11.51
N ILE A 427 16.20 -3.94 -10.68
CA ILE A 427 15.52 -2.72 -11.14
C ILE A 427 16.44 -1.85 -12.00
N THR A 428 17.73 -1.75 -11.67
CA THR A 428 18.65 -0.85 -12.38
C THR A 428 19.20 -1.44 -13.68
N TYR A 429 19.51 -2.73 -13.69
CA TYR A 429 20.26 -3.36 -14.79
C TYR A 429 19.50 -4.53 -15.44
N GLY A 430 18.46 -5.08 -14.81
CA GLY A 430 17.76 -6.24 -15.32
C GLY A 430 18.70 -7.43 -15.58
N ILE A 431 18.65 -7.98 -16.79
CA ILE A 431 19.48 -9.12 -17.23
C ILE A 431 20.71 -8.64 -18.03
N GLN A 432 20.86 -7.33 -18.25
CA GLN A 432 21.95 -6.79 -19.06
C GLN A 432 23.31 -7.14 -18.47
N ARG A 433 24.21 -7.69 -19.30
CA ARG A 433 25.60 -7.96 -18.92
C ARG A 433 26.51 -6.89 -19.52
N ILE A 434 27.08 -6.04 -18.68
CA ILE A 434 28.11 -5.08 -19.11
C ILE A 434 29.41 -5.87 -19.37
N ARG A 435 29.84 -6.00 -20.62
CA ARG A 435 31.20 -6.47 -20.94
C ARG A 435 32.19 -5.36 -20.61
N ILE A 436 32.95 -5.54 -19.53
CA ILE A 436 34.11 -4.70 -19.27
C ILE A 436 35.23 -5.19 -20.19
N ASN A 437 35.45 -4.50 -21.32
CA ASN A 437 36.64 -4.75 -22.15
C ASN A 437 37.87 -4.28 -21.37
N VAL A 438 38.59 -5.23 -20.75
CA VAL A 438 39.91 -5.00 -20.15
C VAL A 438 40.96 -4.96 -21.27
N ARG A 439 40.81 -4.00 -22.19
CA ARG A 439 41.85 -3.54 -23.12
C ARG A 439 41.63 -2.06 -23.33
N ASP A 440 42.09 -1.28 -22.35
CA ASP A 440 42.89 -0.08 -22.59
C ASP A 440 43.17 0.58 -21.23
N ARG A 441 44.44 0.53 -20.83
CA ARG A 441 44.94 1.41 -19.77
C ARG A 441 44.77 2.83 -20.29
N GLY A 442 43.78 3.55 -19.75
CA GLY A 442 43.71 5.00 -19.85
C GLY A 442 42.85 5.57 -20.98
N LYS A 443 41.57 5.20 -21.06
CA LYS A 443 40.44 6.10 -21.43
C LYS A 443 39.11 5.32 -21.35
N LYS A 444 38.30 5.60 -20.33
CA LYS A 444 36.97 4.98 -20.16
C LYS A 444 36.03 5.47 -21.27
N LYS A 445 35.79 4.64 -22.30
CA LYS A 445 34.58 4.70 -23.13
C LYS A 445 33.69 3.52 -22.77
N VAL A 446 32.51 3.82 -22.25
CA VAL A 446 31.45 2.84 -22.00
C VAL A 446 30.67 2.68 -23.30
N VAL A 447 30.65 1.47 -23.88
CA VAL A 447 29.79 1.13 -25.02
C VAL A 447 28.80 0.06 -24.55
N PRO A 448 27.48 0.32 -24.61
CA PRO A 448 26.48 -0.71 -24.34
C PRO A 448 26.45 -1.71 -25.50
N SER A 449 26.56 -3.01 -25.19
CA SER A 449 26.43 -4.08 -26.17
C SER A 449 24.98 -4.53 -26.25
N GLY A 450 24.26 -4.01 -27.24
CA GLY A 450 22.86 -4.33 -27.53
C GLY A 450 22.25 -3.22 -28.38
N GLY A 451 22.59 -3.19 -29.67
CA GLY A 451 22.13 -2.16 -30.60
C GLY A 451 23.17 -1.93 -31.69
N ARG A 452 22.89 -2.46 -32.87
CA ARG A 452 23.63 -2.11 -34.09
C ARG A 452 23.39 -0.62 -34.33
N ALA A 453 24.45 0.14 -34.52
CA ALA A 453 24.36 1.54 -34.91
C ALA A 453 23.52 1.66 -36.19
N ASN A 454 22.41 2.40 -36.09
CA ASN A 454 22.00 3.48 -36.99
C ASN A 454 20.88 4.28 -36.33
#